data_AF-A0A7V8XF10-F1
#
_entry.id   AF-A0A7V8XF10-F1
#
_cell.length_a   1.000
_cell.length_b   1.000
_cell.length_c   1.000
_cell.angle_alpha   90.00
_cell.angle_beta   90.00
_cell.angle_gamma   90.00
#
_symmetry.space_group_name_H-M   'P 1'
#
loop_
_entity.id
_entity.type
_entity.pdbx_description
1 polymer ?
#
loop_
_entity_poly.entity_id
_entity_poly.type
_entity_poly.pdbx_seq_one_letter_code
_entity_poly.pdbx_strand_id
1 'polypeptide(L)' 'MATAEATDLTPVLEALADPTRRMVVEALGRGPRRAGELAATAAVSPPSMSRH' A
#
# COMPACT_ATOMS: atom_id res chain seq x y z
N MET A 1 -3.69 -11.48 -30.45
CA MET A 1 -4.66 -11.19 -29.36
C MET A 1 -4.16 -11.93 -28.12
N ALA A 2 -3.50 -11.23 -27.21
CA ALA A 2 -3.15 -11.80 -25.91
C ALA A 2 -4.43 -11.89 -25.10
N THR A 3 -4.91 -13.10 -24.85
CA THR A 3 -5.98 -13.38 -23.91
C THR A 3 -5.54 -12.86 -22.54
N ALA A 4 -6.28 -11.92 -21.97
CA ALA A 4 -6.07 -11.51 -20.60
C ALA A 4 -6.32 -12.74 -19.71
N GLU A 5 -5.24 -13.34 -19.21
CA GLU A 5 -5.33 -14.21 -18.04
C GLU A 5 -6.06 -13.42 -16.94
N ALA A 6 -7.04 -14.04 -16.30
CA ALA A 6 -7.70 -13.44 -15.15
C ALA A 6 -6.65 -13.31 -14.04
N THR A 7 -6.06 -12.12 -13.90
CA THR A 7 -5.10 -11.83 -12.84
C THR A 7 -5.76 -12.13 -11.51
N ASP A 8 -5.18 -13.05 -10.74
CA ASP A 8 -5.63 -13.31 -9.39
C ASP A 8 -5.40 -12.07 -8.52
N LEU A 9 -6.50 -11.43 -8.11
CA LEU A 9 -6.50 -10.22 -7.28
C LEU A 9 -6.54 -10.54 -5.79
N THR A 10 -6.75 -11.80 -5.40
CA THR A 10 -6.84 -12.22 -3.99
C THR A 10 -5.69 -11.66 -3.15
N PRO A 11 -4.39 -11.83 -3.52
CA PRO A 11 -3.30 -11.32 -2.70
C PRO A 11 -3.25 -9.78 -2.62
N VAL A 12 -3.76 -9.08 -3.63
CA VAL A 12 -3.82 -7.61 -3.66
C VAL A 12 -4.94 -7.12 -2.73
N LEU A 13 -6.09 -7.77 -2.75
CA LEU A 13 -7.22 -7.42 -1.89
C LEU A 13 -6.94 -7.78 -0.43
N GLU A 14 -6.29 -8.92 -0.16
CA GLU A 14 -5.78 -9.28 1.17
C GLU A 14 -4.77 -8.25 1.68
N ALA A 15 -3.88 -7.78 0.80
CA ALA A 15 -2.93 -6.73 1.11
C ALA A 15 -3.60 -5.41 1.51
N LEU A 16 -4.64 -5.02 0.77
CA LEU A 16 -5.39 -3.78 1.01
C LEU A 16 -6.39 -3.90 2.17
N ALA A 17 -6.65 -5.10 2.70
CA ALA A 17 -7.48 -5.27 3.89
C ALA A 17 -6.84 -4.56 5.10
N ASP A 18 -5.51 -4.52 5.17
CA ASP A 18 -4.76 -3.78 6.18
C ASP A 18 -4.99 -2.25 6.04
N PRO A 19 -5.50 -1.58 7.08
CA PRO A 19 -5.83 -0.15 7.02
C PRO A 19 -4.59 0.74 6.82
N THR A 20 -3.44 0.36 7.39
CA THR A 20 -2.18 1.09 7.22
C THR A 20 -1.73 1.06 5.76
N ARG A 21 -1.77 -0.13 5.13
CA ARG A 21 -1.41 -0.29 3.71
C ARG A 21 -2.36 0.50 2.79
N ARG A 22 -3.66 0.51 3.09
CA ARG A 22 -4.63 1.34 2.35
C ARG A 22 -4.28 2.83 2.43
N MET A 23 -4.01 3.35 3.62
CA MET A 23 -3.63 4.76 3.79
C MET A 23 -2.34 5.12 3.04
N VAL A 24 -1.35 4.22 3.03
CA VAL A 24 -0.09 4.42 2.28
C VAL A 24 -0.36 4.48 0.78
N VAL A 25 -1.16 3.55 0.24
CA VAL A 25 -1.52 3.53 -1.18
C VAL A 25 -2.28 4.78 -1.59
N GLU A 26 -3.26 5.23 -0.79
CA GLU A 26 -3.96 6.48 -1.03
C GLU A 26 -3.03 7.70 -1.00
N ALA A 27 -2.08 7.74 -0.07
CA ALA A 27 -1.13 8.84 0.05
C ALA A 27 -0.19 8.92 -1.17
N LEU A 28 0.28 7.77 -1.66
CA LEU A 28 1.16 7.65 -2.83
C LEU A 28 0.42 7.89 -4.15
N GLY A 29 -0.88 7.55 -4.23
CA GLY A 29 -1.72 7.86 -5.39
C GLY A 29 -1.85 9.37 -5.66
N ARG A 30 -1.60 10.21 -4.64
CA ARG A 30 -1.58 11.68 -4.76
C ARG A 30 -0.21 12.24 -5.14
N GLY A 31 0.84 11.42 -5.17
CA GLY A 31 2.21 11.82 -5.53
C GLY A 31 3.30 11.20 -4.64
N PRO A 32 4.58 11.36 -5.02
CA PRO A 32 5.71 10.81 -4.26
C PRO A 32 5.75 11.35 -2.82
N ARG A 33 6.04 10.47 -1.86
CA ARG A 33 6.11 10.78 -0.42
C ARG A 33 7.34 10.15 0.19
N ARG A 34 7.86 10.73 1.28
CA ARG A 34 8.95 10.09 2.05
C ARG A 34 8.39 9.00 2.97
N ALA A 35 9.15 7.93 3.19
CA ALA A 35 8.75 6.84 4.11
C ALA A 35 8.43 7.33 5.53
N GLY A 36 9.18 8.33 6.04
CA GLY A 36 8.90 8.94 7.35
C GLY A 36 7.57 9.71 7.39
N GLU A 37 7.18 10.37 6.29
CA GLU A 37 5.88 11.05 6.17
C GLU A 37 4.73 10.03 6.14
N LEU A 38 4.93 8.91 5.45
CA LEU A 38 3.96 7.81 5.43
C LEU A 38 3.78 7.21 6.82
N ALA A 39 4.89 6.97 7.54
CA ALA A 39 4.86 6.45 8.91
C ALA A 39 4.07 7.38 9.84
N ALA A 40 4.32 8.69 9.76
CA ALA A 40 3.59 9.70 10.51
C ALA A 40 2.09 9.74 10.14
N THR A 41 1.78 9.69 8.84
CA THR A 41 0.39 9.73 8.34
C THR A 41 -0.41 8.51 8.80
N ALA A 42 0.21 7.33 8.80
CA ALA A 42 -0.41 6.08 9.23
C ALA A 42 -0.29 5.81 10.74
N ALA A 43 0.27 6.74 11.52
CA ALA A 43 0.51 6.61 12.96
C ALA A 43 1.26 5.31 13.34
N VAL A 44 2.21 4.88 12.51
CA VAL A 44 3.07 3.71 12.76
C VAL A 44 4.53 4.10 12.93
N SER A 45 5.32 3.22 13.53
CA SER A 45 6.76 3.45 13.65
C SER A 45 7.48 3.32 12.30
N PRO A 46 8.62 4.00 12.08
CA PRO A 46 9.40 3.86 10.85
C PRO A 46 9.82 2.41 10.52
N PRO A 47 10.23 1.56 11.48
CA PRO A 47 10.48 0.15 11.21
C PRO A 47 9.22 -0.63 10.78
N SER A 48 8.05 -0.29 11.34
CA SER A 48 6.78 -0.88 10.91
C SER A 48 6.44 -0.48 9.48
N MET A 49 6.62 0.81 9.14
CA MET A 49 6.41 1.31 7.78
C MET A 49 7.32 0.61 6.75
N SER A 50 8.58 0.33 7.09
CA SER A 50 9.47 -0.42 6.19
C SER A 50 9.10 -1.90 6.03
N ARG A 51 8.30 -2.47 6.94
CA ARG A 51 7.83 -3.87 6.86
C ARG A 51 6.60 -4.00 5.96
N HIS A 52 5.75 -2.97 5.92
CA HIS A 52 4.56 -2.91 5.07
C HIS A 52 4.94 -2.74 3.60
#